data_AF-A0A1J5DLW9-F1
#
_entry.id   AF-A0A1J5DLW9-F1
#
_cell.length_a   1.000
_cell.length_b   1.000
_cell.length_c   1.000
_cell.angle_alpha   90.00
_cell.angle_beta   90.00
_cell.angle_gamma   90.00
#
_symmetry.space_group_name_H-M   'P 1'
#
loop_
_entity.id
_entity.type
_entity.pdbx_description
1 polymer ?
#
loop_
_entity_poly.entity_id
_entity_poly.type
_entity_poly.pdbx_seq_one_letter_code
_entity_poly.pdbx_strand_id
1 'polypeptide(L)'
;MPRLPKIQIPADHNLASEFHKRLVEWINDFDKSLDQDHEVGVRLVNFGQSVTFHLRDIGYWNPSLISFSGYTEQGEPVELIQHVLQISILLLRVKRQDPSEPKRPIGFANWDEQGTGE
;
A
#
# COMPACT_ATOMS: atom_id res chain seq x y z
N MET A 1 -23.32 -39.25 5.30
CA MET A 1 -22.81 -38.42 6.42
C MET A 1 -23.23 -36.98 6.17
N PRO A 2 -23.78 -36.24 7.15
CA PRO A 2 -24.05 -34.81 6.97
C PRO A 2 -22.74 -34.03 6.88
N ARG A 3 -22.64 -33.10 5.91
CA ARG A 3 -21.53 -32.15 5.83
C ARG A 3 -21.65 -31.15 6.97
N LEU A 4 -20.60 -31.04 7.79
CA LEU A 4 -20.52 -30.00 8.82
C LEU A 4 -20.50 -28.61 8.16
N PRO A 5 -21.19 -27.62 8.72
CA PRO A 5 -21.12 -26.25 8.24
C PRO A 5 -19.69 -25.73 8.37
N LYS A 6 -19.21 -25.03 7.33
CA LYS A 6 -17.92 -24.33 7.39
C LYS A 6 -18.04 -23.20 8.42
N ILE A 7 -17.33 -23.32 9.54
CA ILE A 7 -17.20 -22.24 10.52
C ILE A 7 -16.33 -21.16 9.88
N GLN A 8 -16.90 -20.00 9.58
CA GLN A 8 -16.13 -18.81 9.22
C GLN A 8 -15.51 -18.26 10.49
N ILE A 9 -14.20 -18.47 10.65
CA ILE A 9 -13.43 -17.82 11.71
C ILE A 9 -13.42 -16.32 11.38
N PRO A 10 -13.85 -15.43 12.29
CA PRO A 10 -13.75 -13.99 12.07
C PRO A 10 -12.31 -13.63 11.73
N ALA A 11 -12.10 -12.86 10.67
CA ALA A 11 -10.77 -12.33 10.38
C ALA A 11 -10.31 -11.50 11.58
N ASP A 12 -9.11 -11.77 12.10
CA ASP A 12 -8.54 -10.91 13.13
C ASP A 12 -8.23 -9.56 12.50
N HIS A 13 -9.07 -8.57 12.80
CA HIS A 13 -9.01 -7.22 12.27
C HIS A 13 -7.70 -6.50 12.58
N ASN A 14 -6.90 -7.02 13.52
CA ASN A 14 -5.60 -6.49 13.90
C ASN A 14 -4.42 -7.09 13.11
N LEU A 15 -4.68 -7.99 12.16
CA LEU A 15 -3.64 -8.50 11.26
C LEU A 15 -3.19 -7.43 10.27
N ALA A 16 -1.91 -7.45 9.93
CA ALA A 16 -1.31 -6.58 8.92
C ALA A 16 -2.06 -6.62 7.58
N SER A 17 -2.59 -7.78 7.17
CA SER A 17 -3.44 -7.91 5.99
C SER A 17 -4.67 -6.98 6.01
N GLU A 18 -5.29 -6.81 7.18
CA GLU A 18 -6.48 -5.97 7.33
C GLU A 18 -6.10 -4.48 7.35
N PHE A 19 -4.97 -4.12 7.94
CA PHE A 19 -4.42 -2.76 7.84
C PHE A 19 -4.02 -2.41 6.41
N HIS A 20 -3.34 -3.32 5.71
CA HIS A 20 -2.96 -3.18 4.32
C HIS A 20 -4.15 -2.87 3.42
N LYS A 21 -5.22 -3.67 3.51
CA LYS A 21 -6.44 -3.47 2.73
C LYS A 21 -7.01 -2.05 2.89
N ARG A 22 -7.10 -1.56 4.13
CA ARG A 22 -7.60 -0.21 4.45
C ARG A 22 -6.66 0.89 3.94
N LEU A 23 -5.35 0.70 4.07
CA LEU A 23 -4.35 1.65 3.56
C LEU A 23 -4.41 1.76 2.04
N VAL A 24 -4.49 0.62 1.35
CA VAL A 24 -4.63 0.56 -0.11
C VAL A 24 -5.89 1.28 -0.56
N GLU A 25 -7.01 1.08 0.12
CA GLU A 25 -8.27 1.78 -0.19
C GLU A 25 -8.12 3.31 -0.05
N TRP A 26 -7.61 3.78 1.10
CA TRP A 26 -7.38 5.22 1.32
C TRP A 26 -6.42 5.85 0.32
N ILE A 27 -5.35 5.14 -0.05
CA ILE A 27 -4.34 5.65 -0.98
C ILE A 27 -4.88 5.74 -2.40
N ASN A 28 -5.61 4.72 -2.86
CA ASN A 28 -6.23 4.75 -4.18
C ASN A 28 -7.35 5.82 -4.26
N ASP A 29 -8.11 6.04 -3.19
CA ASP A 29 -9.12 7.09 -3.17
C ASP A 29 -8.52 8.49 -3.17
N PHE A 30 -7.38 8.68 -2.49
CA PHE A 30 -6.60 9.90 -2.60
C PHE A 30 -6.03 10.08 -4.02
N ASP A 31 -5.46 9.04 -4.64
CA ASP A 31 -4.92 9.12 -6.01
C ASP A 31 -5.97 9.51 -7.06
N LYS A 32 -7.17 8.93 -6.97
CA LYS A 32 -8.32 9.27 -7.82
C LYS A 32 -8.74 10.74 -7.68
N SER A 33 -8.46 11.37 -6.55
CA SER A 33 -8.77 12.79 -6.33
C SER A 33 -7.77 13.74 -7.01
N LEU A 34 -6.62 13.22 -7.48
CA LEU A 34 -5.57 13.99 -8.13
C LEU A 34 -5.78 14.07 -9.65
N ASP A 35 -5.35 15.17 -10.26
CA ASP A 35 -5.31 15.34 -11.72
C ASP A 35 -4.30 14.40 -12.39
N GLN A 36 -4.27 14.36 -13.73
CA GLN A 36 -3.39 13.46 -14.49
C GLN A 36 -1.90 13.81 -14.41
N ASP A 37 -1.54 15.00 -13.96
CA ASP A 37 -0.15 15.48 -13.87
C ASP A 37 0.50 15.14 -12.51
N HIS A 38 -0.30 14.66 -11.56
CA HIS A 38 0.14 14.35 -10.20
C HIS A 38 -0.18 12.91 -9.80
N GLU A 39 0.66 12.37 -8.92
CA GLU A 39 0.48 11.05 -8.29
C GLU A 39 0.65 11.16 -6.77
N VAL A 40 0.41 10.05 -6.09
CA VAL A 40 0.56 9.97 -4.64
C VAL A 40 2.03 9.89 -4.26
N GLY A 41 2.50 10.94 -3.59
CA GLY A 41 3.69 10.87 -2.76
C GLY A 41 3.31 10.44 -1.36
N VAL A 42 4.15 9.61 -0.74
CA VAL A 42 4.01 9.30 0.69
C VAL A 42 5.16 9.96 1.42
N ARG A 43 4.80 10.74 2.44
CA ARG A 43 5.74 11.24 3.44
C ARG A 43 5.50 10.51 4.74
N LEU A 44 6.48 9.74 5.18
CA LEU A 44 6.43 9.16 6.52
C LEU A 44 7.11 10.10 7.50
N VAL A 45 6.48 10.31 8.65
CA VAL A 45 6.97 11.19 9.70
C VAL A 45 7.39 10.32 10.86
N ASN A 46 8.70 10.14 11.05
CA ASN A 46 9.23 9.37 12.19
C ASN A 46 10.32 10.17 12.91
N PHE A 47 10.07 10.49 14.19
CA PHE A 47 11.06 11.06 15.13
C PHE A 47 12.00 12.15 14.55
N GLY A 48 11.45 13.15 13.88
CA GLY A 48 12.21 14.32 13.40
C GLY A 48 12.92 14.13 12.04
N GLN A 49 12.83 12.94 11.45
CA GLN A 49 13.20 12.70 10.06
C GLN A 49 11.95 12.40 9.23
N SER A 50 11.91 12.91 8.01
CA SER A 50 10.84 12.57 7.08
C SER A 50 11.41 12.14 5.75
N VAL A 51 11.03 10.95 5.31
CA VAL A 51 11.34 10.45 3.97
C VAL A 51 10.10 10.64 3.12
N THR A 52 10.26 11.28 1.96
CA THR A 52 9.21 11.45 0.96
C THR A 52 9.64 10.73 -0.30
N PHE A 53 8.76 9.90 -0.86
CA PHE A 53 9.02 9.19 -2.11
C PHE A 53 7.72 8.96 -2.88
N HIS A 54 7.85 8.68 -4.17
CA HIS A 54 6.76 8.29 -5.05
C HIS A 54 6.34 6.87 -4.70
N LEU A 55 5.12 6.70 -4.17
CA LEU A 55 4.66 5.39 -3.73
C LEU A 55 4.36 4.51 -4.94
N ARG A 56 4.88 3.29 -4.92
CA ARG A 56 4.64 2.29 -5.97
C ARG A 56 3.78 1.14 -5.48
N ASP A 57 4.12 0.57 -4.33
CA ASP A 57 3.44 -0.60 -3.81
C ASP A 57 3.43 -0.64 -2.28
N ILE A 58 2.52 -1.46 -1.75
CA ILE A 58 2.39 -1.69 -0.32
C ILE A 58 2.34 -3.20 -0.09
N GLY A 59 3.25 -3.70 0.74
CA GLY A 59 3.28 -5.10 1.18
C GLY A 59 2.80 -5.25 2.62
N TYR A 60 2.53 -6.49 3.02
CA TYR A 60 2.25 -6.83 4.42
C TYR A 60 2.83 -8.19 4.82
N TRP A 61 3.09 -8.34 6.11
CA TRP A 61 3.46 -9.62 6.71
C TRP A 61 2.74 -9.77 8.06
N ASN A 62 1.87 -10.78 8.14
CA ASN A 62 1.10 -11.06 9.36
C ASN A 62 2.02 -11.56 10.50
N PRO A 63 1.82 -11.08 11.74
CA PRO A 63 0.65 -10.35 12.18
C PRO A 63 0.73 -8.83 12.04
N SER A 64 1.91 -8.21 11.83
CA SER A 64 2.04 -6.79 12.19
C SER A 64 3.00 -5.93 11.37
N LEU A 65 3.55 -6.40 10.25
CA LEU A 65 4.44 -5.57 9.42
C LEU A 65 3.75 -5.10 8.14
N ILE A 66 4.01 -3.86 7.75
CA ILE A 66 3.66 -3.25 6.46
C ILE A 66 4.95 -2.75 5.81
N SER A 67 5.08 -2.93 4.50
CA SER A 67 6.12 -2.28 3.72
C SER A 67 5.51 -1.27 2.75
N PHE A 68 6.24 -0.18 2.52
CA PHE A 68 5.94 0.82 1.50
C PHE A 68 7.14 0.87 0.57
N SER A 69 6.94 0.58 -0.71
CA SER A 69 8.00 0.61 -1.71
C SER A 69 7.70 1.64 -2.80
N GLY A 70 8.76 2.15 -3.42
CA GLY A 70 8.64 3.24 -4.38
C GLY A 70 9.97 3.73 -4.89
N TYR A 71 9.96 4.97 -5.36
CA TYR A 71 11.14 5.63 -5.92
C TYR A 71 11.35 7.01 -5.32
N THR A 72 12.60 7.37 -5.05
CA THR A 72 12.97 8.74 -4.66
C THR A 72 12.74 9.72 -5.81
N GLU A 73 12.86 11.02 -5.56
CA GLU A 73 12.82 12.04 -6.62
C GLU A 73 13.91 11.81 -7.69
N GLN A 74 15.03 11.20 -7.30
CA GLN A 74 16.14 10.82 -8.19
C GLN A 74 15.88 9.52 -8.96
N GLY A 75 14.75 8.85 -8.72
CA GLY A 75 14.41 7.57 -9.35
C GLY A 75 15.08 6.35 -8.71
N GLU A 76 15.69 6.49 -7.53
CA GLU A 76 16.31 5.37 -6.82
C GLU A 76 15.23 4.55 -6.09
N PRO A 77 15.28 3.20 -6.14
CA PRO A 77 14.32 2.38 -5.44
C PRO A 77 14.47 2.55 -3.93
N VAL A 78 13.34 2.65 -3.23
CA VAL A 78 13.29 2.71 -1.77
C VAL A 78 12.22 1.77 -1.25
N GLU A 79 12.51 1.14 -0.12
CA GLU A 79 11.55 0.37 0.64
C GLU A 79 11.66 0.71 2.12
N LEU A 80 10.51 0.88 2.76
CA LEU A 80 10.40 1.14 4.18
C LEU A 80 9.48 0.11 4.83
N ILE A 81 9.94 -0.50 5.92
CA ILE A 81 9.19 -1.50 6.67
C ILE A 81 8.84 -0.92 8.05
N GLN A 82 7.58 -1.03 8.45
CA GLN A 82 7.09 -0.55 9.75
C GLN A 82 6.14 -1.56 10.42
N HIS A 83 6.11 -1.51 11.75
CA HIS A 83 5.07 -2.17 12.52
C HIS A 83 3.74 -1.40 12.38
N VAL A 84 2.59 -2.09 12.26
CA VAL A 84 1.25 -1.49 12.04
C VAL A 84 0.90 -0.40 13.06
N LEU A 85 1.31 -0.56 14.32
CA LEU A 85 1.06 0.41 15.39
C LEU A 85 1.92 1.68 15.31
N GLN A 86 2.97 1.69 14.48
CA GLN A 86 3.88 2.83 14.31
C GLN A 86 3.61 3.61 13.01
N ILE A 87 2.64 3.15 12.21
CA ILE A 87 2.35 3.76 10.92
C ILE A 87 1.87 5.19 11.13
N SER A 88 2.65 6.13 10.59
CA SER A 88 2.34 7.55 10.50
C SER A 88 2.68 8.03 9.09
N ILE A 89 1.68 7.98 8.20
CA ILE A 89 1.81 8.36 6.80
C ILE A 89 1.04 9.65 6.51
N LEU A 90 1.64 10.50 5.69
CA LEU A 90 1.01 11.66 5.07
C LEU A 90 0.97 11.45 3.57
N LEU A 91 -0.23 11.48 2.99
CA LEU A 91 -0.42 11.43 1.54
C LEU A 91 -0.29 12.84 0.99
N LEU A 92 0.55 12.99 -0.03
CA LEU A 92 0.88 14.26 -0.67
C LEU A 92 0.66 14.14 -2.17
N ARG A 93 0.30 15.27 -2.78
CA ARG A 93 0.34 15.44 -4.23
C ARG A 93 1.79 15.67 -4.64
N VAL A 94 2.35 14.81 -5.50
CA VAL A 94 3.66 15.03 -6.14
C VAL A 94 3.51 15.03 -7.66
N LYS A 95 4.39 15.73 -8.37
CA LYS A 95 4.40 15.71 -9.84
C LYS A 95 4.80 14.32 -10.31
N ARG A 96 4.16 13.82 -11.36
CA ARG A 96 4.50 12.53 -11.93
C ARG A 96 5.90 12.54 -12.53
N GLN A 97 6.63 11.45 -12.33
CA GLN A 97 7.93 11.24 -12.99
C GLN A 97 7.76 11.08 -14.51
N ASP A 98 6.72 10.37 -14.93
CA ASP A 98 6.34 10.21 -16.34
C ASP A 98 4.83 10.44 -16.54
N PRO A 99 4.42 11.64 -17.00
CA PRO A 99 3.01 11.94 -17.30
C PRO A 99 2.44 11.14 -18.48
N SER A 100 3.29 10.54 -19.32
CA SER A 100 2.86 9.82 -20.53
C SER A 100 2.30 8.43 -20.21
N GLU A 101 2.68 7.82 -19.10
CA GLU A 101 2.08 6.58 -18.63
C GLU A 101 0.67 6.84 -18.03
N PRO A 102 -0.27 5.88 -18.06
CA PRO A 102 -1.47 5.96 -17.25
C PRO A 102 -1.14 5.77 -15.76
N LYS A 103 -1.94 6.37 -14.87
CA LYS A 103 -1.86 6.09 -13.42
C LYS A 103 -2.13 4.60 -13.16
N ARG A 104 -1.36 4.01 -12.25
CA ARG A 104 -1.50 2.60 -11.84
C ARG A 104 -2.04 2.55 -10.40
N PRO A 105 -3.03 1.69 -10.11
CA PRO A 105 -3.51 1.51 -8.74
C PRO A 105 -2.39 0.96 -7.86
N ILE A 106 -2.32 1.46 -6.64
CA ILE A 106 -1.32 1.04 -5.65
C ILE A 106 -1.80 -0.22 -4.92
N GLY A 107 -0.90 -1.15 -4.59
CA GLY A 107 -1.18 -2.27 -3.68
C GLY A 107 -1.76 -3.53 -4.33
N PHE A 108 -1.88 -3.55 -5.65
CA PHE A 108 -2.34 -4.72 -6.41
C PHE A 108 -1.31 -5.06 -7.49
N ALA A 109 -0.16 -5.58 -7.05
CA ALA A 109 0.70 -6.34 -7.95
C ALA A 109 -0.09 -7.58 -8.41
N ASN A 110 -0.43 -7.64 -9.70
CA ASN A 110 -0.95 -8.80 -10.43
C ASN A 110 -2.43 -9.18 -10.17
N TRP A 111 -3.27 -8.89 -11.17
CA TRP A 111 -4.50 -9.66 -11.44
C TRP A 111 -4.22 -11.11 -11.90
N ASP A 112 -2.95 -11.51 -12.04
CA ASP A 112 -2.55 -12.80 -12.63
C ASP A 112 -2.04 -13.84 -11.61
N GLU A 113 -2.03 -13.56 -10.31
CA GLU A 113 -1.59 -14.53 -9.28
C GLU A 113 -2.68 -14.86 -8.23
N GLN A 114 -3.95 -14.73 -8.60
CA GLN A 114 -5.06 -15.38 -7.89
C GLN A 114 -5.56 -16.58 -8.71
N GLY A 115 -4.67 -17.53 -8.95
CA GLY A 115 -4.92 -18.57 -9.95
C GLY A 115 -4.21 -19.90 -9.78
N THR A 116 -3.68 -20.26 -8.60
CA THR A 116 -3.33 -21.67 -8.30
C THR A 116 -3.39 -21.91 -6.79
N GLY A 117 -4.60 -22.19 -6.31
CA GLY A 117 -4.74 -23.11 -5.20
C GLY A 117 -4.54 -24.53 -5.75
N GLU A 118 -3.44 -25.17 -5.37
CA GLU A 118 -3.40 -26.62 -5.16
C GLU A 118 -3.43 -26.90 -3.66
#